data_AF-A0A085W3C0-F1
#
_entry.id   AF-A0A085W3C0-F1
#
_cell.length_a   1.000
_cell.length_b   1.000
_cell.length_c   1.000
_cell.angle_alpha   90.00
_cell.angle_beta   90.00
_cell.angle_gamma   90.00
#
_symmetry.space_group_name_H-M   'P 1'
#
loop_
_entity.id
_entity.type
_entity.pdbx_description
1 polymer ?
#
loop_
_entity_poly.entity_id
_entity_poly.type
_entity_poly.pdbx_seq_one_letter_code
_entity_poly.pdbx_strand_id
1 'polypeptide(L)'
;MKLKLFSAVLLSTSLVFGCGGDEETADTEGCEHLQAGPASSINASASGTAAPAVSNDHRRYDITLADVTGGKGGSVSFAASEAVDYILFTSADVPVTVKDGNGQTVAAEESVKSSSECTEIKGRHTFPLNVGTYTLTFGPTTATTVSLVIEESGTDHEH
;
A
#
# COMPACT_ATOMS: atom_id res chain seq x y z
N MET A 1 -12.49 -70.00 -5.01
CA MET A 1 -11.35 -70.28 -4.11
C MET A 1 -10.74 -68.96 -3.66
N LYS A 2 -10.30 -68.88 -2.40
CA LYS A 2 -9.96 -67.65 -1.65
C LYS A 2 -8.66 -66.95 -2.12
N LEU A 3 -8.72 -65.61 -2.08
CA LEU A 3 -7.73 -64.59 -1.68
C LEU A 3 -6.22 -64.81 -1.94
N LYS A 4 -5.56 -63.76 -2.48
CA LYS A 4 -4.37 -63.12 -1.87
C LYS A 4 -4.14 -61.69 -2.43
N LEU A 5 -4.02 -60.74 -1.50
CA LEU A 5 -3.60 -59.34 -1.65
C LEU A 5 -2.15 -59.22 -2.16
N PHE A 6 -1.81 -58.09 -2.80
CA PHE A 6 -0.64 -57.18 -2.58
C PHE A 6 -0.84 -55.98 -3.53
N SER A 7 -1.36 -54.82 -3.10
CA SER A 7 -0.72 -53.70 -2.40
C SER A 7 0.46 -53.01 -3.13
N ALA A 8 0.32 -51.67 -3.25
CA ALA A 8 1.36 -50.64 -3.41
C ALA A 8 1.90 -50.41 -4.85
N VAL A 9 2.19 -49.19 -5.34
CA VAL A 9 2.41 -47.86 -4.74
C VAL A 9 1.96 -46.81 -5.77
N LEU A 10 1.13 -45.84 -5.36
CA LEU A 10 0.94 -44.56 -6.06
C LEU A 10 2.13 -43.67 -5.72
N LEU A 11 3.08 -43.48 -6.64
CA LEU A 11 4.06 -42.38 -6.51
C LEU A 11 3.40 -41.09 -7.00
N SER A 12 2.68 -40.45 -6.09
CA SER A 12 2.36 -39.03 -6.19
C SER A 12 3.66 -38.26 -5.98
N THR A 13 4.30 -37.80 -7.06
CA THR A 13 5.33 -36.75 -6.98
C THR A 13 4.64 -35.44 -6.63
N SER A 14 4.44 -35.23 -5.35
CA SER A 14 4.20 -33.91 -4.78
C SER A 14 5.48 -33.11 -4.96
N LEU A 15 5.53 -32.26 -5.99
CA LEU A 15 6.47 -31.14 -6.03
C LEU A 15 6.05 -30.20 -4.90
N VAL A 16 6.65 -30.42 -3.74
CA VAL A 16 6.66 -29.45 -2.64
C VAL A 16 7.51 -28.30 -3.16
N PHE A 17 6.87 -27.27 -3.72
CA PHE A 17 7.44 -25.92 -3.72
C PHE A 17 7.43 -25.49 -2.26
N GLY A 18 8.44 -25.90 -1.52
CA GLY A 18 8.81 -25.24 -0.28
C GLY A 18 9.42 -23.91 -0.68
N CYS A 19 8.60 -22.86 -0.76
CA CYS A 19 9.13 -21.50 -0.65
C CYS A 19 9.62 -21.36 0.79
N GLY A 20 10.93 -21.52 0.96
CA GLY A 20 11.62 -21.05 2.15
C GLY A 20 11.48 -19.54 2.19
N GLY A 21 11.01 -19.02 3.33
CA GLY A 21 10.84 -17.60 3.58
C GLY A 21 12.17 -16.87 3.50
N ASP A 22 12.25 -15.96 2.54
CA ASP A 22 12.98 -14.72 2.70
C ASP A 22 11.93 -13.71 3.19
N GLU A 23 12.23 -12.95 4.24
CA GLU A 23 11.38 -11.81 4.62
C GLU A 23 11.40 -10.83 3.43
N GLU A 24 10.24 -10.65 2.79
CA GLU A 24 10.10 -9.69 1.70
C GLU A 24 10.35 -8.27 2.23
N THR A 25 11.06 -7.45 1.46
CA THR A 25 11.24 -6.05 1.82
C THR A 25 9.91 -5.31 1.67
N ALA A 26 9.70 -4.24 2.44
CA ALA A 26 8.51 -3.40 2.28
C ALA A 26 8.35 -2.86 0.85
N ASP A 27 9.45 -2.61 0.14
CA ASP A 27 9.44 -2.18 -1.25
C ASP A 27 8.96 -3.30 -2.19
N THR A 28 9.32 -4.56 -1.93
CA THR A 28 8.88 -5.71 -2.73
C THR A 28 7.40 -5.98 -2.51
N GLU A 29 6.94 -6.01 -1.26
CA GLU A 29 5.52 -6.20 -0.95
C GLU A 29 4.66 -5.04 -1.47
N GLY A 30 5.07 -3.80 -1.18
CA GLY A 30 4.38 -2.61 -1.69
C GLY A 30 4.31 -2.58 -3.22
N CYS A 31 5.32 -3.14 -3.90
CA CYS A 31 5.32 -3.33 -5.35
C CYS A 31 4.30 -4.36 -5.81
N GLU A 32 4.25 -5.52 -5.14
CA GLU A 32 3.27 -6.56 -5.45
C GLU A 32 1.85 -6.00 -5.36
N HIS A 33 1.52 -5.31 -4.26
CA HIS A 33 0.22 -4.67 -4.11
C HIS A 33 -0.02 -3.58 -5.17
N LEU A 34 0.99 -2.77 -5.51
CA LEU A 34 0.87 -1.78 -6.59
C LEU A 34 0.63 -2.41 -7.96
N GLN A 35 1.20 -3.59 -8.27
CA GLN A 35 1.05 -4.25 -9.56
C GLN A 35 -0.21 -5.11 -9.64
N ALA A 36 -0.39 -6.00 -8.66
CA ALA A 36 -1.41 -7.06 -8.65
C ALA A 36 -2.72 -6.63 -7.96
N GLY A 37 -2.67 -5.67 -7.04
CA GLY A 37 -3.81 -5.31 -6.20
C GLY A 37 -4.05 -6.33 -5.07
N PRO A 38 -5.28 -6.44 -4.54
CA PRO A 38 -6.55 -6.08 -5.18
C PRO A 38 -6.82 -4.57 -5.19
N ALA A 39 -7.38 -4.08 -6.31
CA ALA A 39 -7.57 -2.65 -6.54
C ALA A 39 -8.95 -2.12 -6.11
N SER A 40 -9.00 -0.87 -5.68
CA SER A 40 -10.21 -0.11 -5.33
C SER A 40 -10.11 1.31 -5.90
N SER A 41 -11.08 1.74 -6.70
CA SER A 41 -11.08 3.10 -7.25
C SER A 41 -11.74 4.09 -6.29
N ILE A 42 -11.14 5.27 -6.13
CA ILE A 42 -11.64 6.34 -5.26
C ILE A 42 -11.47 7.71 -5.93
N ASN A 43 -12.44 8.60 -5.75
CA ASN A 43 -12.33 9.98 -6.22
C ASN A 43 -11.89 10.86 -5.05
N ALA A 44 -10.70 11.44 -5.11
CA ALA A 44 -10.21 12.30 -4.04
C ALA A 44 -11.10 13.54 -3.87
N SER A 45 -11.19 14.03 -2.63
CA SER A 45 -11.80 15.34 -2.39
C SER A 45 -10.82 16.43 -2.80
N ALA A 46 -11.30 17.49 -3.46
CA ALA A 46 -10.45 18.65 -3.81
C ALA A 46 -9.96 19.42 -2.55
N SER A 47 -10.51 19.12 -1.38
CA SER A 47 -10.09 19.66 -0.09
C SER A 47 -9.97 18.55 0.97
N GLY A 48 -9.34 18.83 2.10
CA GLY A 48 -9.30 17.88 3.23
C GLY A 48 -10.67 17.62 3.89
N THR A 49 -11.69 18.45 3.62
CA THR A 49 -13.03 18.28 4.21
C THR A 49 -13.77 17.14 3.51
N ALA A 50 -14.31 16.21 4.31
CA ALA A 50 -15.06 15.05 3.83
C ALA A 50 -14.28 14.20 2.80
N ALA A 51 -12.96 14.10 2.99
CA ALA A 51 -12.12 13.23 2.19
C ALA A 51 -12.60 11.77 2.33
N PRO A 52 -12.74 11.02 1.22
CA PRO A 52 -13.21 9.63 1.29
C PRO A 52 -12.13 8.74 1.91
N ALA A 53 -12.55 7.65 2.55
CA ALA A 53 -11.66 6.79 3.32
C ALA A 53 -10.91 5.78 2.45
N VAL A 54 -9.63 5.60 2.75
CA VAL A 54 -8.84 4.42 2.42
C VAL A 54 -8.54 3.66 3.70
N SER A 55 -8.39 2.34 3.61
CA SER A 55 -8.21 1.46 4.77
C SER A 55 -6.77 0.97 4.87
N ASN A 56 -6.39 0.55 6.08
CA ASN A 56 -5.16 -0.21 6.31
C ASN A 56 -5.43 -1.69 6.01
N ASP A 57 -5.53 -2.02 4.72
CA ASP A 57 -5.93 -3.35 4.25
C ASP A 57 -5.01 -3.94 3.18
N HIS A 58 -3.81 -3.37 3.01
CA HIS A 58 -2.77 -3.85 2.08
C HIS A 58 -3.32 -3.94 0.65
N ARG A 59 -4.17 -2.98 0.26
CA ARG A 59 -4.79 -2.88 -1.06
C ARG A 59 -4.26 -1.69 -1.84
N ARG A 60 -4.36 -1.80 -3.16
CA ARG A 60 -4.15 -0.67 -4.05
C ARG A 60 -5.39 0.20 -4.16
N TYR A 61 -5.26 1.48 -3.86
CA TYR A 61 -6.27 2.49 -4.12
C TYR A 61 -5.89 3.29 -5.35
N ASP A 62 -6.68 3.20 -6.43
CA ASP A 62 -6.51 4.00 -7.63
C ASP A 62 -7.25 5.34 -7.43
N ILE A 63 -6.51 6.35 -6.97
CA ILE A 63 -7.04 7.65 -6.56
C ILE A 63 -7.14 8.59 -7.77
N THR A 64 -8.36 8.88 -8.21
CA THR A 64 -8.62 9.92 -9.22
C THR A 64 -8.52 11.30 -8.57
N LEU A 65 -7.65 12.15 -9.11
CA LEU A 65 -7.36 13.48 -8.58
C LEU A 65 -8.30 14.55 -9.15
N ALA A 66 -8.69 15.49 -8.30
CA ALA A 66 -9.53 16.63 -8.66
C ALA A 66 -8.70 17.78 -9.24
N ASP A 67 -9.37 18.75 -9.88
CA ASP A 67 -8.75 20.02 -10.25
C ASP A 67 -8.52 20.88 -9.00
N VAL A 68 -7.29 21.36 -8.83
CA VAL A 68 -6.88 22.27 -7.75
C VAL A 68 -6.02 23.40 -8.32
N THR A 69 -5.77 24.44 -7.53
CA THR A 69 -4.83 25.49 -7.91
C THR A 69 -3.45 24.87 -8.17
N GLY A 70 -2.92 25.04 -9.38
CA GLY A 70 -1.60 24.54 -9.76
C GLY A 70 -1.60 23.16 -10.42
N GLY A 71 -2.75 22.51 -10.64
CA GLY A 71 -2.85 21.26 -11.40
C GLY A 71 -3.92 20.30 -10.88
N LYS A 72 -3.56 19.03 -10.76
CA LYS A 72 -4.36 17.97 -10.16
C LYS A 72 -3.93 17.72 -8.72
N GLY A 73 -4.88 17.41 -7.85
CA GLY A 73 -4.61 17.04 -6.48
C GLY A 73 -5.85 16.56 -5.76
N GLY A 74 -5.69 16.19 -4.50
CA GLY A 74 -6.83 15.85 -3.66
C GLY A 74 -6.44 15.11 -2.40
N SER A 75 -7.43 14.93 -1.53
CA SER A 75 -7.27 14.33 -0.23
C SER A 75 -8.12 13.07 -0.07
N VAL A 76 -7.59 12.11 0.70
CA VAL A 76 -8.29 10.96 1.27
C VAL A 76 -8.10 10.95 2.79
N SER A 77 -8.98 10.26 3.52
CA SER A 77 -8.81 10.03 4.96
C SER A 77 -8.25 8.63 5.20
N PHE A 78 -7.35 8.51 6.17
CA PHE A 78 -6.78 7.24 6.60
C PHE A 78 -6.87 7.11 8.12
N ALA A 79 -7.27 5.95 8.63
CA ALA A 79 -7.30 5.68 10.07
C ALA A 79 -6.16 4.71 10.41
N ALA A 80 -5.14 5.22 11.12
CA ALA A 80 -4.09 4.39 11.68
C ALA A 80 -4.64 3.67 12.92
N SER A 81 -4.63 2.33 12.88
CA SER A 81 -5.09 1.47 13.97
C SER A 81 -4.02 1.26 15.04
N GLU A 82 -2.76 1.42 14.65
CA GLU A 82 -1.59 1.18 15.49
C GLU A 82 -0.63 2.36 15.44
N ALA A 83 0.18 2.50 16.50
CA ALA A 83 1.20 3.53 16.60
C ALA A 83 2.56 2.98 16.15
N VAL A 84 2.77 3.01 14.83
CA VAL A 84 3.94 2.48 14.10
C VAL A 84 4.26 3.42 12.94
N ASP A 85 5.34 3.17 12.20
CA ASP A 85 5.53 3.91 10.95
C ASP A 85 4.67 3.28 9.85
N TYR A 86 4.08 4.14 9.04
CA TYR A 86 3.34 3.74 7.85
C TYR A 86 4.10 4.21 6.62
N ILE A 87 4.23 3.31 5.65
CA ILE A 87 4.88 3.56 4.38
C ILE A 87 3.81 3.76 3.32
N LEU A 88 3.78 4.95 2.72
CA LEU A 88 2.87 5.30 1.64
C LEU A 88 3.63 5.14 0.32
N PHE A 89 3.27 4.11 -0.44
CA PHE A 89 3.78 3.88 -1.79
C PHE A 89 2.86 4.52 -2.82
N THR A 90 3.42 5.30 -3.74
CA THR A 90 2.68 5.97 -4.81
C THR A 90 3.19 5.61 -6.19
N SER A 91 2.28 5.42 -7.14
CA SER A 91 2.63 5.08 -8.53
C SER A 91 3.05 6.28 -9.39
N ALA A 92 3.10 7.48 -8.82
CA ALA A 92 3.51 8.71 -9.49
C ALA A 92 4.37 9.57 -8.55
N ASP A 93 5.33 10.32 -9.10
CA ASP A 93 6.05 11.35 -8.34
C ASP A 93 5.09 12.51 -8.07
N VAL A 94 4.40 12.45 -6.94
CA VAL A 94 3.41 13.42 -6.50
C VAL A 94 3.78 13.92 -5.11
N PRO A 95 3.70 15.24 -4.83
CA PRO A 95 3.85 15.73 -3.47
C PRO A 95 2.82 15.08 -2.54
N VAL A 96 3.27 14.54 -1.41
CA VAL A 96 2.41 13.96 -0.38
C VAL A 96 2.53 14.80 0.90
N THR A 97 1.39 15.14 1.51
CA THR A 97 1.34 15.78 2.82
C THR A 97 0.36 15.04 3.71
N VAL A 98 0.76 14.77 4.95
CA VAL A 98 -0.07 14.13 5.96
C VAL A 98 -0.39 15.12 7.06
N LYS A 99 -1.67 15.21 7.43
CA LYS A 99 -2.14 15.99 8.57
C LYS A 99 -2.92 15.14 9.54
N ASP A 100 -2.73 15.37 10.83
CA ASP A 100 -3.51 14.74 11.89
C ASP A 100 -4.95 15.31 11.98
N GLY A 101 -5.76 14.74 12.89
CA GLY A 101 -7.12 15.19 13.15
C GLY A 101 -7.23 16.62 13.71
N ASN A 102 -6.13 17.20 14.17
CA ASN A 102 -6.03 18.59 14.60
C ASN A 102 -5.58 19.53 13.48
N GLY A 103 -5.34 18.99 12.28
CA GLY A 103 -4.89 19.74 11.10
C GLY A 103 -3.39 20.04 11.09
N GLN A 104 -2.62 19.48 12.02
CA GLN A 104 -1.18 19.67 12.11
C GLN A 104 -0.45 18.74 11.16
N THR A 105 0.57 19.25 10.48
CA THR A 105 1.38 18.46 9.56
C THR A 105 2.21 17.44 10.33
N VAL A 106 2.14 16.18 9.91
CA VAL A 106 3.06 15.12 10.34
C VAL A 106 4.25 15.13 9.39
N ALA A 107 5.46 15.24 9.94
CA ALA A 107 6.67 15.18 9.13
C ALA A 107 6.95 13.73 8.71
N ALA A 108 7.35 13.54 7.45
CA ALA A 108 7.88 12.26 7.01
C ALA A 108 9.27 12.05 7.63
N GLU A 109 9.54 10.84 8.10
CA GLU A 109 10.89 10.44 8.52
C GLU A 109 11.78 10.18 7.30
N GLU A 110 11.20 9.61 6.26
CA GLU A 110 11.86 9.37 4.99
C GLU A 110 10.92 9.68 3.82
N SER A 111 11.48 10.19 2.72
CA SER A 111 10.75 10.34 1.46
C SER A 111 11.70 10.19 0.28
N VAL A 112 11.45 9.17 -0.53
CA VAL A 112 12.19 8.91 -1.77
C VAL A 112 11.23 8.79 -2.95
N LYS A 113 11.75 8.95 -4.17
CA LYS A 113 10.95 9.02 -5.42
C LYS A 113 11.16 7.82 -6.34
N SER A 114 11.70 6.74 -5.81
CA SER A 114 12.09 5.56 -6.55
C SER A 114 12.41 4.42 -5.60
N SER A 115 12.22 3.19 -6.07
CA SER A 115 12.79 1.99 -5.48
C SER A 115 13.77 1.34 -6.47
N SER A 116 14.84 0.73 -5.94
CA SER A 116 15.71 -0.16 -6.73
C SER A 116 15.07 -1.52 -7.01
N GLU A 117 14.05 -1.89 -6.22
CA GLU A 117 13.38 -3.20 -6.27
C GLU A 117 12.12 -3.13 -7.14
N CYS A 118 11.50 -1.95 -7.24
CA CYS A 118 10.26 -1.76 -8.00
C CYS A 118 10.24 -0.46 -8.80
N THR A 119 10.04 -0.57 -10.12
CA THR A 119 9.99 0.61 -10.98
C THR A 119 8.66 1.37 -10.88
N GLU A 120 7.62 0.72 -10.38
CA GLU A 120 6.26 1.23 -10.23
C GLU A 120 6.16 2.16 -9.03
N ILE A 121 7.02 1.98 -8.02
CA ILE A 121 7.16 2.90 -6.90
C ILE A 121 7.83 4.18 -7.41
N LYS A 122 7.04 5.26 -7.48
CA LYS A 122 7.49 6.61 -7.81
C LYS A 122 7.48 7.56 -6.62
N GLY A 123 6.93 7.11 -5.49
CA GLY A 123 7.08 7.72 -4.18
C GLY A 123 7.02 6.65 -3.09
N ARG A 124 7.91 6.75 -2.11
CA ARG A 124 7.89 5.98 -0.86
C ARG A 124 8.08 6.96 0.28
N HIS A 125 7.06 7.09 1.13
CA HIS A 125 7.02 8.07 2.19
C HIS A 125 6.72 7.41 3.53
N THR A 126 7.65 7.46 4.46
CA THR A 126 7.50 6.87 5.79
C THR A 126 7.06 7.94 6.78
N PHE A 127 5.94 7.71 7.46
CA PHE A 127 5.42 8.61 8.49
C PHE A 127 5.25 7.87 9.82
N PRO A 128 5.77 8.41 10.94
CA PRO A 128 5.51 7.86 12.27
C PRO A 128 4.12 8.31 12.71
N LEU A 129 3.14 7.41 12.59
CA LEU A 129 1.75 7.72 12.94
C LEU A 129 1.42 7.18 14.33
N ASN A 130 0.53 7.88 15.03
CA ASN A 130 -0.12 7.37 16.22
C ASN A 130 -1.52 6.88 15.85
N VAL A 131 -2.18 6.15 16.75
CA VAL A 131 -3.59 5.80 16.56
C VAL A 131 -4.43 7.06 16.35
N GLY A 132 -5.13 7.14 15.23
CA GLY A 132 -5.90 8.33 14.88
C GLY A 132 -6.30 8.40 13.41
N THR A 133 -7.06 9.43 13.06
CA THR A 133 -7.46 9.70 11.67
C THR A 133 -6.63 10.83 11.09
N TYR A 134 -6.12 10.58 9.89
CA TYR A 134 -5.24 11.46 9.13
C TYR A 134 -5.87 11.86 7.81
N THR A 135 -5.49 13.03 7.32
CA THR A 135 -5.77 13.45 5.94
C THR A 135 -4.48 13.30 5.13
N LEU A 136 -4.51 12.43 4.12
CA LEU A 136 -3.43 12.28 3.15
C LEU A 136 -3.77 13.14 1.94
N THR A 137 -2.88 14.05 1.56
CA THR A 137 -3.09 14.95 0.42
C THR A 137 -2.02 14.75 -0.64
N PHE A 138 -2.47 14.59 -1.88
CA PHE A 138 -1.65 14.41 -3.06
C PHE A 138 -1.70 15.66 -3.93
N GLY A 139 -0.55 16.10 -4.43
CA GLY A 139 -0.41 17.18 -5.40
C GLY A 139 -0.07 18.55 -4.78
N PRO A 140 -0.01 19.60 -5.60
CA PRO A 140 -0.39 19.61 -7.02
C PRO A 140 0.55 18.77 -7.91
N THR A 141 0.00 18.16 -8.95
CA THR A 141 0.71 17.36 -9.97
C THR A 141 0.02 17.46 -11.34
N THR A 142 0.63 16.91 -12.40
CA THR A 142 0.01 16.75 -13.72
C THR A 142 -0.70 15.40 -13.89
N ALA A 143 -0.42 14.43 -13.02
CA ALA A 143 -1.08 13.13 -13.05
C ALA A 143 -2.58 13.27 -12.74
N THR A 144 -3.43 12.57 -13.48
CA THR A 144 -4.89 12.56 -13.22
C THR A 144 -5.30 11.48 -12.21
N THR A 145 -4.43 10.49 -12.00
CA THR A 145 -4.65 9.37 -11.09
C THR A 145 -3.32 9.03 -10.42
N VAL A 146 -3.38 8.62 -9.14
CA VAL A 146 -2.25 8.09 -8.37
C VAL A 146 -2.71 6.80 -7.73
N SER A 147 -1.96 5.72 -7.91
CA SER A 147 -2.20 4.49 -7.14
C SER A 147 -1.49 4.62 -5.80
N LEU A 148 -2.17 4.30 -4.71
CA LEU A 148 -1.68 4.33 -3.34
C LEU A 148 -1.73 2.92 -2.75
N VAL A 149 -0.63 2.51 -2.12
CA VAL A 149 -0.59 1.38 -1.17
C VAL A 149 -0.06 1.91 0.14
N ILE A 150 -0.60 1.41 1.26
CA ILE A 150 -0.17 1.76 2.61
C ILE A 150 0.24 0.47 3.29
N GLU A 151 1.49 0.41 3.76
CA GLU A 151 2.04 -0.69 4.55
C GLU A 151 2.48 -0.18 5.93
N GLU A 152 2.60 -1.07 6.91
CA GLU A 152 3.21 -0.79 8.22
C GLU A 152 4.69 -1.19 8.20
N SER A 153 5.56 -0.43 8.88
CA SER A 153 6.95 -0.83 9.06
C SER A 153 7.06 -1.87 10.20
N GLY A 154 7.47 -3.09 9.89
CA GLY A 154 7.85 -4.08 10.89
C GLY A 154 6.74 -5.03 11.36
N THR A 155 5.69 -5.24 10.57
CA THR A 155 4.79 -6.39 10.75
C THR A 155 5.44 -7.64 10.16
N ASP A 156 5.60 -8.69 10.97
CA ASP A 156 5.80 -10.04 10.42
C ASP A 156 4.48 -10.44 9.74
N HIS A 157 4.49 -10.56 8.41
CA HIS A 157 3.26 -10.80 7.64
C HIS A 157 2.80 -12.26 7.85
N GLU A 158 1.77 -12.47 8.70
CA GLU A 158 0.98 -13.70 8.65
C GLU A 158 0.07 -13.63 7.40
N HIS A 159 0.49 -14.33 6.33
CA HIS A 159 -0.31 -14.56 5.12
C HIS A 159 -1.38 -15.65 5.30
#